data_AF-A0A3B0J9G7-F1
#
_entry.id   AF-A0A3B0J9G7-F1
#
_cell.length_a   1.000
_cell.length_b   1.000
_cell.length_c   1.000
_cell.angle_alpha   90.00
_cell.angle_beta   90.00
_cell.angle_gamma   90.00
#
_symmetry.space_group_name_H-M   'P 1'
#
loop_
_entity.id
_entity.type
_entity.pdbx_description
1 polymer ?
#
loop_
_entity_poly.entity_id
_entity_poly.type
_entity_poly.pdbx_seq_one_letter_code
_entity_poly.pdbx_strand_id
1 'polypeptide(L)' 'MSEFGEQLELPLSGDAETICPHTGNKYRLRDNKVERVT' A
#
# COMPACT_ATOMS: atom_id res chain seq x y z
N MET A 1 1.33 9.48 -7.94
CA MET A 1 1.90 8.33 -8.69
C MET A 1 2.87 7.66 -7.74
N SER A 2 2.72 6.35 -7.50
CA SER A 2 3.66 5.58 -6.67
C SER A 2 5.08 5.79 -7.20
N GLU A 3 5.95 6.34 -6.38
CA GLU A 3 7.28 6.81 -6.80
C GLU A 3 8.25 5.66 -7.18
N PHE A 4 7.78 4.41 -7.17
CA PHE A 4 8.57 3.21 -7.47
C PHE A 4 7.94 2.28 -8.54
N GLY A 5 6.77 2.62 -9.13
CA GLY A 5 6.13 1.77 -10.14
C GLY A 5 5.71 0.37 -9.64
N GLU A 6 5.85 0.09 -8.36
CA GLU A 6 5.48 -1.18 -7.75
C GLU A 6 3.96 -1.28 -7.59
N GLN A 7 3.40 -2.36 -8.13
CA GLN A 7 2.02 -2.72 -7.94
C GLN A 7 1.91 -3.34 -6.55
N LEU A 8 1.68 -2.49 -5.53
CA LEU A 8 1.23 -2.96 -4.23
C LEU A 8 0.01 -3.85 -4.46
N GLU A 9 0.00 -5.07 -3.91
CA GLU A 9 -1.15 -5.99 -3.94
C GLU A 9 -2.28 -5.48 -3.03
N LEU A 10 -2.70 -4.23 -3.27
CA LEU A 10 -3.83 -3.61 -2.62
C LEU A 10 -5.02 -3.71 -3.57
N PRO A 11 -6.18 -4.18 -3.08
CA PRO A 11 -7.42 -4.14 -3.85
C PRO A 11 -7.75 -2.70 -4.23
N LEU A 12 -8.41 -2.50 -5.38
CA LEU A 12 -8.81 -1.16 -5.86
C LEU A 12 -9.85 -0.47 -4.96
N SER A 13 -10.40 -1.17 -3.97
CA SER A 13 -11.43 -0.66 -3.06
C SER A 13 -11.47 -1.49 -1.78
N GLY A 14 -11.83 -0.86 -0.66
CA GLY A 14 -11.93 -1.48 0.66
C GLY A 14 -10.74 -1.16 1.57
N ASP A 15 -10.72 -1.81 2.73
CA ASP A 15 -9.62 -1.76 3.69
C ASP A 15 -8.67 -2.93 3.43
N ALA A 16 -7.41 -2.63 3.17
CA ALA A 16 -6.39 -3.66 2.97
C ALA A 16 -5.06 -3.22 3.55
N GLU A 17 -4.25 -4.18 4.00
CA GLU A 17 -2.89 -3.93 4.46
C GLU A 17 -1.94 -4.78 3.63
N THR A 18 -0.83 -4.19 3.21
CA THR A 18 0.25 -4.88 2.50
C THR A 18 1.59 -4.45 3.06
N ILE A 19 2.60 -5.30 2.93
CA ILE A 19 3.97 -4.99 3.32
C ILE A 19 4.76 -4.87 2.04
N CYS A 20 5.48 -3.77 1.85
CA CYS A 20 6.36 -3.60 0.71
C CYS A 20 7.55 -4.55 0.88
N PRO A 21 7.75 -5.53 -0.01
CA PRO A 21 8.83 -6.51 0.14
C PRO A 21 10.22 -5.89 -0.07
N HIS A 22 10.31 -4.75 -0.75
CA HIS A 22 11.57 -4.06 -1.03
C HIS A 22 12.04 -3.18 0.13
N THR A 23 11.11 -2.52 0.82
CA THR A 23 11.45 -1.58 1.92
C THR A 23 11.13 -2.13 3.30
N GLY A 24 10.32 -3.19 3.38
CA GLY A 24 9.78 -3.72 4.65
C GLY A 24 8.70 -2.83 5.27
N ASN A 25 8.33 -1.71 4.64
CA ASN A 25 7.35 -0.77 5.18
C ASN A 25 5.94 -1.33 5.04
N LYS A 26 5.10 -1.08 6.05
CA LYS A 26 3.71 -1.51 6.05
C LYS A 26 2.82 -0.39 5.50
N TYR A 27 2.03 -0.72 4.49
CA TYR A 27 1.07 0.18 3.87
C TYR A 27 -0.35 -0.31 4.11
N ARG A 28 -1.26 0.63 4.33
CA ARG A 28 -2.67 0.37 4.51
C ARG A 28 -3.48 1.21 3.53
N LEU A 29 -4.34 0.55 2.77
CA LEU A 29 -5.40 1.20 2.00
C LEU A 29 -6.60 1.43 2.92
N ARG A 30 -7.04 2.68 3.01
CA ARG A 30 -8.26 3.10 3.71
C ARG A 30 -8.92 4.21 2.90
N ASP A 31 -10.24 4.11 2.67
CA ASP A 31 -10.99 5.12 1.91
C ASP A 31 -10.37 5.45 0.54
N ASN A 32 -9.84 4.43 -0.15
CA ASN A 32 -9.14 4.57 -1.43
C ASN A 32 -7.86 5.43 -1.37
N LYS A 33 -7.31 5.64 -0.16
CA LYS A 33 -6.02 6.27 0.09
C LYS A 33 -5.07 5.26 0.71
N VAL A 34 -3.83 5.27 0.24
CA VAL A 34 -2.78 4.44 0.81
C VAL A 34 -2.00 5.27 1.81
N GLU A 35 -1.92 4.80 3.04
CA GLU A 35 -1.17 5.41 4.14
C GLU A 35 -0.07 4.45 4.61
N ARG A 36 1.11 4.97 4.93
CA ARG A 36 2.18 4.17 5.53
C ARG A 36 1.96 4.09 7.04
N VAL A 37 1.93 2.88 7.58
CA VAL A 37 1.68 2.60 9.00
C VAL A 37 3.00 2.40 9.76
N THR A 38 4.05 1.93 9.10
CA THR A 38 5.40 1.77 9.66
C THR A 38 6.44 1.85 8.56
#